data_AF-A0A2P4SJ41-F1
#
_entry.id   AF-A0A2P4SJ41-F1
#
_cell.length_a   1.000
_cell.length_b   1.000
_cell.length_c   1.000
_cell.angle_alpha   90.00
_cell.angle_beta   90.00
_cell.angle_gamma   90.00
#
_symmetry.space_group_name_H-M   'P 1'
#
loop_
_entity.id
_entity.type
_entity.pdbx_description
1 polymer ?
#
loop_
_entity_poly.entity_id
_entity_poly.type
_entity_poly.pdbx_seq_one_letter_code
_entity_poly.pdbx_strand_id
1 'polypeptide(L)'
;MNTKRAIHTLAVMNDRLYAIGGNHLKGFSHLDVMLVECYDPKGDQWNILQTPILEGRSGPGCAVLDDSIYLVGGYSWSMGAYKSSTICYSPEKGTWTELEGDVAEPLAGPACSTVILPACVPYNK
;
A
#
# COMPACT_ATOMS: atom_id res chain seq x y z
N MET A 1 8.53 -10.99 -10.07
CA MET A 1 7.39 -10.12 -10.42
C MET A 1 7.17 -10.21 -11.92
N ASN A 2 5.92 -10.21 -12.35
CA ASN A 2 5.49 -10.33 -13.74
C ASN A 2 4.98 -8.99 -14.30
N THR A 3 4.56 -8.04 -13.44
CA THR A 3 4.10 -6.72 -13.87
C THR A 3 5.24 -5.71 -13.84
N LYS A 4 5.44 -4.98 -14.94
CA LYS A 4 6.35 -3.83 -14.99
C LYS A 4 5.86 -2.76 -14.03
N ARG A 5 6.72 -2.24 -13.16
CA ARG A 5 6.37 -1.19 -12.19
C ARG A 5 7.59 -0.38 -11.77
N ALA A 6 7.37 0.88 -11.44
CA ALA A 6 8.29 1.82 -10.81
C ALA A 6 7.54 2.56 -9.69
N ILE A 7 8.27 3.09 -8.72
CA ILE A 7 7.70 3.85 -7.58
C ILE A 7 6.61 3.04 -6.83
N HIS A 8 6.77 1.72 -6.81
CA HIS A 8 5.94 0.81 -6.02
C HIS A 8 6.50 0.72 -4.61
N THR A 9 5.71 0.19 -3.69
CA THR A 9 6.20 -0.17 -2.36
C THR A 9 6.35 -1.69 -2.22
N LEU A 10 7.18 -2.10 -1.27
CA LEU A 10 7.34 -3.46 -0.83
C LEU A 10 6.92 -3.58 0.64
N ALA A 11 6.14 -4.62 0.97
CA ALA A 11 5.75 -4.92 2.34
C ALA A 11 6.01 -6.40 2.65
N VAL A 12 6.49 -6.70 3.85
CA VAL A 12 6.64 -8.08 4.33
C VAL A 12 5.54 -8.36 5.35
N MET A 13 4.74 -9.40 5.11
CA MET A 13 3.65 -9.82 5.99
C MET A 13 3.45 -11.33 5.82
N ASN A 14 3.22 -12.07 6.91
CA ASN A 14 2.93 -13.51 6.86
C ASN A 14 3.92 -14.32 5.99
N ASP A 15 5.23 -14.12 6.21
CA ASP A 15 6.34 -14.75 5.49
C ASP A 15 6.35 -14.54 3.97
N ARG A 16 5.65 -13.51 3.47
CA ARG A 16 5.56 -13.18 2.05
C ARG A 16 5.95 -11.72 1.81
N LEU A 17 6.53 -11.47 0.63
CA LEU A 17 6.88 -10.13 0.18
C LEU A 17 5.84 -9.65 -0.83
N TYR A 18 5.20 -8.52 -0.58
CA TYR A 18 4.16 -7.93 -1.42
C TYR A 18 4.72 -6.75 -2.19
N ALA A 19 4.53 -6.73 -3.52
CA ALA A 19 4.78 -5.59 -4.38
C ALA A 19 3.46 -4.91 -4.73
N ILE A 20 3.30 -3.66 -4.29
CA ILE A 20 2.02 -2.97 -4.26
C ILE A 20 2.14 -1.60 -4.93
N GLY A 21 1.17 -1.27 -5.77
CA GLY A 21 1.08 0.03 -6.43
C GLY A 21 2.24 0.29 -7.41
N GLY A 22 2.55 1.58 -7.52
CA GLY A 22 3.46 2.11 -8.52
C GLY A 22 2.77 2.34 -9.86
N ASN A 23 3.58 2.62 -10.86
CA ASN A 23 3.14 2.85 -12.23
C ASN A 23 4.14 2.26 -13.22
N HIS A 24 3.76 2.15 -14.48
CA HIS A 24 4.70 1.96 -15.57
C HIS A 24 4.32 2.82 -16.77
N LEU A 25 5.21 2.92 -17.75
CA LEU A 25 4.92 3.64 -18.99
C LEU A 25 4.18 2.73 -19.99
N LYS A 26 3.20 3.31 -20.68
CA LYS A 26 2.58 2.77 -21.88
C LYS A 26 2.63 3.88 -22.96
N GLY A 27 3.68 3.85 -23.78
CA GLY A 27 4.01 4.99 -24.63
C GLY A 27 4.49 6.18 -23.79
N PHE A 28 3.89 7.34 -24.00
CA PHE A 28 4.18 8.58 -23.25
C PHE A 28 3.31 8.77 -22.00
N SER A 29 2.41 7.83 -21.70
CA SER A 29 1.49 7.91 -20.56
C SER A 29 1.91 6.97 -19.44
N HIS A 30 1.72 7.42 -18.20
CA HIS A 30 1.83 6.57 -17.03
C HIS A 30 0.53 5.79 -16.83
N LEU A 31 0.66 4.49 -16.56
CA LEU A 31 -0.43 3.61 -16.19
C LEU A 31 -0.24 3.17 -14.73
N ASP A 32 -1.26 3.37 -13.91
CA ASP A 32 -1.28 2.89 -12.53
C ASP A 32 -1.23 1.36 -12.48
N VAL A 33 -0.41 0.82 -11.57
CA VAL A 33 -0.34 -0.63 -11.34
C VAL A 33 -1.25 -0.99 -10.18
N MET A 34 -2.44 -1.46 -10.54
CA MET A 34 -3.47 -1.87 -9.58
C MET A 34 -3.23 -3.26 -8.98
N LEU A 35 -2.53 -4.12 -9.71
CA LEU A 35 -2.26 -5.49 -9.31
C LEU A 35 -1.20 -5.56 -8.21
N VAL A 36 -1.56 -6.30 -7.15
CA VAL A 36 -0.64 -6.68 -6.09
C VAL A 36 -0.04 -8.04 -6.42
N GLU A 37 1.28 -8.14 -6.33
CA GLU A 37 1.98 -9.42 -6.48
C GLU A 37 2.63 -9.80 -5.15
N CYS A 38 2.52 -11.06 -4.74
CA CYS A 38 3.17 -11.57 -3.54
C CYS A 38 4.17 -12.68 -3.90
N TYR A 39 5.38 -12.55 -3.38
CA TYR A 39 6.43 -13.54 -3.49
C TYR A 39 6.31 -14.54 -2.34
N ASP A 40 6.29 -15.83 -2.70
CA ASP A 40 6.39 -16.95 -1.79
C ASP A 40 7.85 -17.45 -1.74
N PRO A 41 8.60 -17.21 -0.66
CA PRO A 41 9.98 -17.67 -0.56
C PRO A 41 10.11 -19.21 -0.53
N LYS A 42 9.07 -19.94 -0.12
CA LYS A 42 9.11 -21.41 -0.07
C LYS A 42 8.95 -22.03 -1.46
N GLY A 43 8.15 -21.39 -2.31
CA GLY A 43 7.91 -21.81 -3.69
C GLY A 43 8.78 -21.09 -4.73
N ASP A 44 9.60 -20.13 -4.32
CA ASP A 44 10.39 -19.25 -5.19
C ASP A 44 9.59 -18.66 -6.36
N GLN A 45 8.39 -18.15 -6.05
CA GLN A 45 7.48 -17.69 -7.08
C GLN A 45 6.69 -16.46 -6.68
N TRP A 46 6.44 -15.61 -7.67
CA TRP A 46 5.53 -14.48 -7.55
C TRP A 46 4.13 -14.89 -7.99
N ASN A 47 3.14 -14.66 -7.13
CA ASN A 47 1.73 -14.88 -7.38
C ASN A 47 1.01 -13.54 -7.47
N ILE A 48 -0.03 -13.47 -8.29
CA ILE A 48 -0.93 -12.31 -8.32
C ILE A 48 -1.95 -12.49 -7.21
N LEU A 49 -2.12 -11.47 -6.37
CA LEU A 49 -3.21 -11.42 -5.41
C LEU A 49 -4.51 -11.10 -6.15
N GLN A 50 -5.57 -11.85 -5.84
CA GLN A 50 -6.86 -11.71 -6.54
C GLN A 50 -7.47 -10.30 -6.39
N THR A 51 -7.17 -9.62 -5.28
CA THR A 51 -7.73 -8.32 -4.95
C THR A 51 -6.75 -7.19 -5.32
N PRO A 52 -7.09 -6.33 -6.30
CA PRO A 52 -6.29 -5.15 -6.61
C PRO A 52 -6.44 -4.08 -5.52
N ILE A 53 -5.54 -3.10 -5.49
CA ILE A 53 -5.74 -1.89 -4.67
C ILE A 53 -6.94 -1.09 -5.19
N LEU A 54 -7.51 -0.22 -4.36
CA LEU A 54 -8.74 0.53 -4.69
C LEU A 54 -8.52 1.61 -5.74
N GLU A 55 -7.35 2.25 -5.73
CA GLU A 55 -6.99 3.33 -6.65
C GLU A 55 -5.48 3.34 -6.90
N GLY A 56 -5.06 3.91 -8.03
CA GLY A 56 -3.67 4.08 -8.39
C GLY A 56 -2.88 4.81 -7.31
N ARG A 57 -1.80 4.18 -6.85
CA ARG A 57 -0.91 4.75 -5.84
C ARG A 57 0.54 4.56 -6.24
N SER A 58 1.12 5.60 -6.83
CA SER A 58 2.56 5.71 -7.07
C SER A 58 3.23 6.42 -5.90
N GLY A 59 4.29 5.83 -5.36
CA GLY A 59 4.97 6.31 -4.16
C GLY A 59 4.08 6.39 -2.91
N PRO A 60 3.23 5.40 -2.60
CA PRO A 60 2.53 5.41 -1.33
C PRO A 60 3.53 5.20 -0.18
N GLY A 61 3.26 5.82 0.96
CA GLY A 61 3.83 5.35 2.21
C GLY A 61 3.26 3.98 2.55
N CYS A 62 4.05 3.13 3.20
CA CYS A 62 3.68 1.74 3.45
C CYS A 62 4.14 1.30 4.82
N ALA A 63 3.26 0.63 5.55
CA ALA A 63 3.55 0.08 6.86
C ALA A 63 2.75 -1.20 7.10
N VAL A 64 3.28 -2.10 7.94
CA VAL A 64 2.58 -3.32 8.37
C VAL A 64 2.33 -3.20 9.87
N LEU A 65 1.07 -3.34 10.27
CA LEU A 65 0.62 -3.31 11.66
C LEU A 65 -0.47 -4.36 11.83
N ASP A 66 -0.41 -5.14 12.91
CA ASP A 66 -1.42 -6.13 13.28
C ASP A 66 -1.88 -7.00 12.09
N ASP A 67 -0.90 -7.62 11.42
CA ASP A 67 -1.08 -8.48 10.25
C ASP A 67 -1.87 -7.84 9.09
N SER A 68 -1.80 -6.52 8.96
CA SER A 68 -2.45 -5.76 7.90
C SER A 68 -1.48 -4.79 7.24
N ILE A 69 -1.63 -4.56 5.92
CA ILE A 69 -0.77 -3.66 5.14
C ILE A 69 -1.51 -2.34 4.93
N TYR A 70 -0.88 -1.24 5.32
CA TYR A 70 -1.43 0.12 5.20
C TYR A 70 -0.67 0.86 4.10
N LEU A 71 -1.41 1.50 3.20
CA LEU A 71 -0.88 2.47 2.24
C LEU A 71 -1.39 3.85 2.56
N VAL A 72 -0.48 4.80 2.72
CA VAL A 72 -0.79 6.21 3.05
C VAL A 72 -0.41 7.09 1.86
N GLY A 73 -1.37 7.87 1.37
CA GLY A 73 -1.18 8.74 0.21
C GLY A 73 -0.75 8.00 -1.06
N GLY A 74 0.10 8.66 -1.86
CA GLY A 74 0.52 8.26 -3.20
C GLY A 74 -0.06 9.18 -4.29
N TYR A 75 0.34 8.96 -5.53
CA TYR A 75 -0.18 9.66 -6.70
C TYR A 75 -0.92 8.71 -7.64
N SER A 76 -2.14 9.08 -8.03
CA SER A 76 -2.94 8.38 -9.04
C SER A 76 -2.71 9.03 -10.40
N TRP A 77 -2.09 8.32 -11.34
CA TRP A 77 -1.85 8.83 -12.69
C TRP A 77 -3.13 8.92 -13.50
N SER A 78 -4.06 8.00 -13.29
CA SER A 78 -5.38 8.01 -13.92
C SER A 78 -6.23 9.20 -13.48
N MET A 79 -6.11 9.63 -12.22
CA MET A 79 -6.83 10.81 -11.71
C MET A 79 -6.02 12.11 -11.78
N GLY A 80 -4.71 12.03 -12.00
CA GLY A 80 -3.83 13.20 -12.01
C GLY A 80 -3.74 13.89 -10.65
N ALA A 81 -3.85 13.13 -9.55
CA ALA A 81 -4.00 13.69 -8.21
C ALA A 81 -3.20 12.91 -7.16
N TYR A 82 -2.67 13.65 -6.19
CA TYR A 82 -2.16 13.08 -4.94
C TYR A 82 -3.31 12.60 -4.05
N LYS A 83 -3.04 11.59 -3.23
CA LYS A 83 -4.02 11.02 -2.30
C LYS A 83 -3.74 11.51 -0.89
N SER A 84 -4.80 11.88 -0.18
CA SER A 84 -4.79 12.11 1.27
C SER A 84 -5.21 10.86 2.06
N SER A 85 -5.90 9.93 1.41
CA SER A 85 -6.51 8.80 2.13
C SER A 85 -5.55 7.67 2.43
N THR A 86 -5.94 6.86 3.40
CA THR A 86 -5.25 5.62 3.78
C THR A 86 -6.09 4.42 3.37
N ILE A 87 -5.48 3.44 2.69
CA ILE A 87 -6.13 2.15 2.42
C ILE A 87 -5.39 1.03 3.15
N CYS A 88 -6.14 0.04 3.62
CA CYS A 88 -5.62 -1.08 4.38
C CYS A 88 -6.04 -2.41 3.74
N TYR A 89 -5.09 -3.33 3.62
CA TYR A 89 -5.33 -4.72 3.24
C TYR A 89 -5.40 -5.60 4.48
N SER A 90 -6.54 -6.27 4.64
CA SER A 90 -6.72 -7.31 5.66
C SER A 90 -6.61 -8.69 4.99
N PRO A 91 -5.61 -9.52 5.33
CA PRO A 91 -5.49 -10.87 4.78
C PRO A 91 -6.61 -11.79 5.26
N GLU A 92 -7.19 -11.54 6.44
CA GLU A 92 -8.36 -12.28 6.94
C GLU A 92 -9.57 -12.12 6.01
N LYS A 93 -9.81 -10.90 5.53
CA LYS A 93 -10.92 -10.58 4.62
C LYS A 93 -10.55 -10.75 3.15
N GLY A 94 -9.24 -10.75 2.84
CA GLY A 94 -8.74 -10.72 1.47
C GLY A 94 -9.09 -9.44 0.72
N THR A 95 -9.36 -8.33 1.42
CA THR A 95 -9.86 -7.09 0.81
C THR A 95 -9.05 -5.86 1.20
N TRP A 96 -9.02 -4.89 0.29
CA TRP A 96 -8.58 -3.52 0.56
C TRP A 96 -9.78 -2.67 0.99
N THR A 97 -9.60 -1.86 2.03
CA THR A 97 -10.62 -0.94 2.53
C THR A 97 -10.00 0.44 2.73
N GLU A 98 -10.73 1.50 2.38
CA GLU A 98 -10.36 2.87 2.73
C GLU A 98 -10.70 3.14 4.20
N LEU A 99 -9.77 3.73 4.93
CA LEU A 99 -9.92 4.05 6.35
C LEU A 99 -10.36 5.49 6.54
N GLU A 100 -11.06 5.75 7.64
CA GLU A 100 -11.32 7.10 8.09
C GLU A 100 -10.02 7.75 8.62
N GLY A 101 -9.88 9.05 8.43
CA GLY A 101 -8.70 9.80 8.86
C GLY A 101 -7.70 9.99 7.73
N ASP A 102 -7.87 11.08 6.99
CA ASP A 102 -6.95 11.51 5.96
C ASP A 102 -5.72 12.17 6.57
N VAL A 103 -4.59 12.05 5.87
CA VAL A 103 -3.47 12.97 6.11
C VAL A 103 -3.89 14.39 5.76
N ALA A 104 -3.37 15.36 6.50
CA ALA A 104 -3.79 16.76 6.38
C ALA A 104 -3.63 17.33 4.96
N GLU A 105 -2.61 16.88 4.23
CA GLU A 105 -2.36 17.28 2.84
C GLU A 105 -2.11 16.03 1.97
N PRO A 106 -2.69 15.96 0.76
CA PRO A 106 -2.36 14.91 -0.20
C PRO A 106 -0.86 14.86 -0.51
N LEU A 107 -0.25 13.68 -0.49
CA LEU A 107 1.20 13.52 -0.67
C LEU A 107 1.58 12.25 -1.42
N ALA A 108 2.81 12.20 -1.93
CA ALA A 108 3.48 10.99 -2.42
C ALA A 108 4.94 10.96 -1.96
N GLY A 109 5.48 9.76 -1.78
CA GLY A 109 6.82 9.49 -1.26
C GLY A 109 7.02 9.54 0.26
N PRO A 110 6.00 9.50 1.15
CA PRO A 110 6.30 9.43 2.58
C PRO A 110 6.94 8.09 2.95
N ALA A 111 7.93 8.13 3.83
CA ALA A 111 8.37 6.95 4.56
C ALA A 111 7.43 6.74 5.76
N CYS A 112 6.93 5.52 5.95
CA CYS A 112 6.07 5.18 7.08
C CYS A 112 6.74 4.11 7.95
N SER A 113 6.51 4.21 9.26
CA SER A 113 6.91 3.21 10.26
C SER A 113 5.80 3.08 11.30
N THR A 114 5.75 1.95 11.99
CA THR A 114 4.78 1.72 13.05
C THR A 114 5.39 1.95 14.43
N VAL A 115 4.57 2.41 15.37
CA VAL A 115 4.94 2.52 16.79
C VAL A 115 3.75 2.10 17.63
N ILE A 116 4.00 1.27 18.64
CA ILE A 116 2.99 0.87 19.62
C ILE A 116 3.15 1.78 20.83
N LEU A 117 2.14 2.62 21.07
CA LEU A 117 2.12 3.48 22.24
C LEU A 117 1.57 2.70 23.45
N PRO A 118 2.09 2.92 24.67
CA PRO A 118 1.46 2.38 25.87
C PRO A 118 0.02 2.90 25.96
N ALA A 119 -0.87 2.06 26.50
CA ALA A 119 -2.26 2.46 26.74
C ALA A 119 -2.27 3.82 27.47
N CYS A 120 -2.99 4.80 26.92
CA CYS A 120 -3.21 6.08 27.60
C CYS A 120 -3.91 5.78 28.93
N VAL A 121 -3.13 5.76 30.02
CA VAL A 121 -3.70 5.81 31.36
C VAL A 121 -4.29 7.21 31.47
N PRO A 122 -5.61 7.37 31.68
CA PRO A 122 -6.18 8.69 31.87
C PRO A 122 -5.44 9.38 33.02
N TYR A 123 -4.94 10.59 32.77
CA TYR A 123 -4.37 11.39 33.83
C TYR A 123 -5.52 11.85 34.74
N ASN A 124 -5.82 11.06 35.78
CA ASN A 124 -6.75 11.46 36.82
C ASN A 124 -6.09 12.61 37.61
N LYS A 125 -6.67 13.81 37.51
CA LYS A 125 -6.39 14.92 38.43
C LYS A 125 -7.11 14.69 39.75
#